data_AF-E0W104-F1
#
_entry.id   AF-E0W104-F1
#
_cell.length_a   1.000
_cell.length_b   1.000
_cell.length_c   1.000
_cell.angle_alpha   90.00
_cell.angle_beta   90.00
_cell.angle_gamma   90.00
#
_symmetry.space_group_name_H-M   'P 1'
#
loop_
_entity.id
_entity.type
_entity.pdbx_description
1 polymer ?
#
loop_
_entity_poly.entity_id
_entity_poly.type
_entity_poly.pdbx_seq_one_letter_code
_entity_poly.pdbx_strand_id
1 'polypeptide(L)'
;MVNSRFGENLIKDITERGKLPIIVGGTNYYIESVLYNVLIDPTVSSDDEEEEGGGEGQIENDVVNSKVDKATEAKKMKLSNEWKEKEFQERVEKLDNVTLHEKLKEIDPDMADVLHPNNRRKIIR
;
A
#
# COMPACT_ATOMS: atom_id res chain seq x y z
N MET A 1 3.67 23.15 -7.17
CA MET A 1 3.39 22.01 -6.28
C MET A 1 2.79 22.58 -4.99
N VAL A 2 1.45 22.74 -4.89
CA VAL A 2 0.81 23.61 -3.87
C VAL A 2 -0.37 22.93 -3.13
N ASN A 3 -0.70 21.67 -3.45
CA ASN A 3 -2.00 21.13 -3.07
C ASN A 3 -2.12 20.58 -1.63
N SER A 4 -1.04 20.15 -0.96
CA SER A 4 -1.20 19.58 0.40
C SER A 4 -1.45 20.60 1.51
N ARG A 5 -0.99 21.84 1.36
CA ARG A 5 -1.11 22.84 2.45
C ARG A 5 -2.54 23.36 2.64
N PHE A 6 -3.42 23.25 1.65
CA PHE A 6 -4.78 23.78 1.75
C PHE A 6 -5.67 22.94 2.68
N GLY A 7 -5.53 21.61 2.64
CA GLY A 7 -6.34 20.70 3.46
C GLY A 7 -6.08 20.86 4.96
N GLU A 8 -4.80 20.92 5.35
CA GLU A 8 -4.38 21.07 6.75
C GLU A 8 -4.89 22.36 7.39
N ASN A 9 -4.78 23.48 6.67
CA ASN A 9 -5.21 24.78 7.17
C ASN A 9 -6.73 24.82 7.42
N LEU A 10 -7.52 24.19 6.53
CA LEU A 10 -8.98 24.11 6.69
C LEU A 10 -9.39 23.20 7.86
N ILE A 11 -8.73 22.06 8.02
CA ILE A 11 -8.95 21.15 9.16
C ILE A 11 -8.66 21.86 10.48
N LYS A 12 -7.55 22.61 10.55
CA LYS A 12 -7.16 23.37 11.73
C LYS A 12 -8.18 24.45 12.07
N ASP A 13 -8.59 25.26 11.09
CA ASP A 13 -9.60 26.32 11.26
C ASP A 13 -10.97 25.78 11.71
N ILE A 14 -11.41 24.62 11.18
CA ILE A 14 -12.66 23.96 11.63
C ILE A 14 -12.52 23.47 13.08
N THR A 15 -11.37 22.91 13.43
CA THR A 15 -11.08 22.40 14.77
C THR A 15 -10.99 23.53 15.79
N GLU A 16 -10.40 24.67 15.44
CA GLU A 16 -10.31 25.88 16.27
C GLU A 16 -11.70 26.45 16.61
N ARG A 17 -12.68 26.27 15.72
CA ARG A 17 -14.09 26.59 16.00
C ARG A 17 -14.80 25.57 16.91
N GLY A 18 -14.08 24.57 17.43
CA GLY A 18 -14.64 23.50 18.26
C GLY A 18 -15.51 22.51 17.50
N LYS A 19 -15.34 22.39 16.18
CA LYS A 19 -16.12 21.48 15.33
C LYS A 19 -15.25 20.34 14.80
N LEU A 20 -15.87 19.19 14.53
CA LEU A 20 -15.20 18.04 13.94
C LEU A 20 -15.19 18.16 12.41
N PRO A 21 -14.02 18.24 11.76
CA PRO A 21 -13.93 18.23 10.31
C PRO A 21 -14.24 16.83 9.75
N ILE A 22 -15.08 16.77 8.70
CA ILE A 22 -15.45 15.53 8.01
C ILE A 22 -15.07 15.69 6.54
N ILE A 23 -14.18 14.84 6.05
CA ILE A 23 -13.81 14.77 4.64
C ILE A 23 -14.76 13.80 3.94
N VAL A 24 -15.40 14.25 2.86
CA VAL A 24 -16.30 13.43 2.05
C VAL A 24 -15.83 13.39 0.60
N GLY A 25 -15.92 12.22 -0.03
CA GLY A 25 -15.48 12.02 -1.42
C GLY A 25 -13.96 12.04 -1.61
N GLY A 26 -13.54 12.39 -2.82
CA GLY A 26 -12.13 12.37 -3.26
C GLY A 26 -11.72 11.05 -3.92
N THR A 27 -10.55 11.05 -4.58
CA THR A 27 -9.86 9.80 -4.93
C THR A 27 -8.97 9.40 -3.76
N ASN A 28 -8.66 8.10 -3.63
CA ASN A 28 -7.83 7.58 -2.54
C ASN A 28 -6.51 8.38 -2.39
N TYR A 29 -5.92 8.76 -3.53
CA TYR A 29 -4.71 9.56 -3.60
C TYR A 29 -4.78 10.91 -2.86
N TYR A 30 -5.92 11.62 -2.94
CA TYR A 30 -6.07 12.90 -2.23
C TYR A 30 -6.34 12.73 -0.73
N ILE A 31 -6.89 11.58 -0.31
CA ILE A 31 -7.07 11.27 1.10
C ILE A 31 -5.72 10.92 1.71
N GLU A 32 -4.95 10.08 1.03
CA GLU A 32 -3.61 9.68 1.44
C GLU A 32 -2.65 10.87 1.55
N SER A 33 -2.75 11.86 0.67
CA SER A 33 -1.89 13.06 0.72
C SER A 33 -2.18 14.01 1.88
N VAL A 34 -3.32 13.86 2.56
CA VAL A 34 -3.69 14.62 3.75
C VAL A 34 -3.44 13.81 5.02
N LEU A 35 -3.55 12.47 4.96
CA LEU A 35 -3.33 11.58 6.12
C LEU A 35 -1.85 11.25 6.36
N TYR A 36 -1.05 11.12 5.30
CA TYR A 36 0.33 10.67 5.39
C TYR A 36 1.31 11.76 4.95
N ASN A 37 2.09 12.28 5.90
CA ASN A 37 3.15 13.25 5.62
C ASN A 37 4.33 12.67 4.82
N VAL A 38 4.44 11.34 4.75
CA VAL A 38 5.58 10.62 4.15
C VAL A 38 5.59 10.63 2.62
N LEU A 39 4.43 10.77 1.97
CA LEU A 39 4.38 10.82 0.50
C LEU A 39 4.88 12.15 -0.08
N ILE A 40 5.11 13.15 0.77
CA ILE A 40 5.44 14.52 0.41
C ILE A 40 6.42 15.08 1.44
N ASP A 41 7.57 14.44 1.61
CA ASP A 41 8.68 15.05 2.35
C ASP A 41 9.52 15.92 1.40
N PRO A 42 9.38 17.26 1.42
CA PRO A 42 10.32 18.15 0.74
C PRO A 42 11.66 18.26 1.49
N THR A 43 11.80 17.67 2.67
CA THR A 43 12.96 17.80 3.56
C THR A 43 14.21 17.06 3.09
N VAL A 44 14.13 16.26 2.02
CA VAL A 44 15.32 15.74 1.30
C VAL A 44 15.91 16.74 0.31
N SER A 45 15.53 18.01 0.38
CA SER A 45 16.26 19.11 -0.27
C SER A 45 17.24 19.77 0.70
N SER A 46 18.32 19.07 1.02
CA SER A 46 19.54 19.65 1.60
C SER A 46 20.68 18.72 1.26
N ASP A 47 21.65 19.26 0.53
CA ASP A 47 22.89 18.67 0.07
C ASP A 47 23.53 17.73 1.11
N ASP A 48 23.59 16.44 0.80
CA ASP A 48 24.61 15.51 1.30
C ASP A 48 24.71 14.36 0.28
N GLU A 49 25.69 14.48 -0.61
CA GLU A 49 26.18 13.37 -1.43
C GLU A 49 27.01 12.45 -0.53
N GLU A 50 26.57 11.19 -0.36
CA GLU A 50 27.43 10.02 -0.52
C GLU A 50 26.58 8.87 -1.11
N GLU A 51 27.02 8.40 -2.28
CA GLU A 51 26.45 7.33 -3.08
C GLU A 51 26.75 5.95 -2.51
N GLU A 52 25.76 5.06 -2.54
CA GLU A 52 25.77 3.78 -3.29
C GLU A 52 24.29 3.44 -3.55
N GLY A 53 23.77 3.22 -4.75
CA GLY A 53 24.37 2.82 -6.01
C GLY A 53 23.38 1.82 -6.62
N GLY A 54 22.61 2.26 -7.63
CA GLY A 54 21.58 1.41 -8.23
C GLY A 54 20.70 2.13 -9.23
N GLY A 55 21.30 2.93 -10.10
CA GLY A 55 20.63 3.48 -11.27
C GLY A 55 20.68 2.49 -12.42
N GLU A 56 19.52 2.12 -12.96
CA GLU A 56 19.40 1.56 -14.30
C GLU A 56 18.17 2.17 -14.97
N GLY A 57 18.39 3.29 -15.64
CA GLY A 57 17.54 3.74 -16.73
C GLY A 57 18.24 3.43 -18.06
N GLN A 58 17.79 2.40 -18.78
CA GLN A 58 17.80 2.37 -20.24
C GLN A 58 17.00 1.17 -20.73
N ILE A 59 15.80 1.40 -21.30
CA ILE A 59 15.32 0.58 -22.42
C ILE A 59 14.61 1.52 -23.39
N GLU A 60 15.40 2.13 -24.26
CA GLU A 60 14.97 2.34 -25.64
C GLU A 60 15.30 1.05 -26.41
N ASN A 61 14.26 0.27 -26.69
CA ASN A 61 14.24 -0.64 -27.83
C ASN A 61 12.94 -0.36 -28.57
N ASP A 62 13.04 0.65 -29.42
CA ASP A 62 12.22 0.77 -30.60
C ASP A 62 12.29 -0.52 -31.43
N VAL A 63 11.13 -0.87 -31.98
CA VAL A 63 10.93 -1.74 -33.16
C VAL A 63 10.87 -3.26 -32.90
N VAL A 64 9.64 -3.76 -33.15
CA VAL A 64 9.16 -5.16 -33.24
C VAL A 64 8.75 -5.84 -31.91
N ASN A 65 7.54 -5.54 -31.45
CA ASN A 65 6.50 -6.57 -31.60
C ASN A 65 5.12 -5.95 -31.80
N SER A 66 4.54 -6.28 -32.95
CA SER A 66 3.23 -5.85 -33.43
C SER A 66 2.13 -6.18 -32.42
N LYS A 67 1.34 -5.16 -32.04
CA LYS A 67 -0.09 -5.24 -31.66
C LYS A 67 -0.61 -6.64 -31.27
N VAL A 68 -0.16 -7.16 -30.13
CA VAL A 68 -0.88 -8.22 -29.40
C VAL A 68 -1.20 -7.68 -28.01
N ASP A 69 -2.38 -7.07 -27.92
CA ASP A 69 -3.27 -7.04 -26.75
C ASP A 69 -2.64 -6.80 -25.36
N LYS A 70 -2.33 -5.54 -25.02
CA LYS A 70 -2.06 -5.09 -23.64
C LYS A 70 -3.21 -5.46 -22.66
N ALA A 71 -4.42 -5.65 -23.17
CA ALA A 71 -5.57 -6.09 -22.40
C ALA A 71 -5.50 -7.58 -21.99
N THR A 72 -4.85 -8.45 -22.79
CA THR A 72 -4.73 -9.88 -22.46
C THR A 72 -3.64 -10.18 -21.46
N GLU A 73 -2.53 -9.42 -21.45
CA GLU A 73 -1.45 -9.59 -20.46
C GLU A 73 -1.89 -9.15 -19.06
N ALA A 74 -2.56 -7.99 -18.94
CA ALA A 74 -3.15 -7.56 -17.67
C ALA A 74 -4.24 -8.53 -17.17
N LYS A 75 -5.01 -9.14 -18.09
CA LYS A 75 -6.03 -10.14 -17.76
C LYS A 75 -5.41 -11.48 -17.35
N LYS A 76 -4.34 -11.94 -18.01
CA LYS A 76 -3.56 -13.13 -17.62
C LYS A 76 -2.93 -12.97 -16.23
N MET A 77 -2.34 -11.80 -15.97
CA MET A 77 -1.71 -11.51 -14.68
C MET A 77 -2.75 -11.43 -13.56
N LYS A 78 -3.94 -10.85 -13.83
CA LYS A 78 -5.07 -10.86 -12.90
C LYS A 78 -5.57 -12.26 -12.59
N LEU A 79 -5.82 -13.09 -13.61
CA LEU A 79 -6.24 -14.48 -13.41
C LEU A 79 -5.20 -15.21 -12.58
N SER A 80 -3.91 -15.16 -12.94
CA SER A 80 -2.81 -15.81 -12.20
C SER A 80 -2.79 -15.45 -10.72
N ASN A 81 -2.95 -14.16 -10.38
CA ASN A 81 -3.00 -13.69 -9.00
C ASN A 81 -4.28 -14.14 -8.28
N GLU A 82 -5.41 -14.20 -8.97
CA GLU A 82 -6.69 -14.65 -8.44
C GLU A 82 -6.68 -16.16 -8.11
N TRP A 83 -6.03 -16.98 -8.95
CA TRP A 83 -5.80 -18.40 -8.66
C TRP A 83 -4.91 -18.59 -7.42
N LYS A 84 -3.82 -17.81 -7.31
CA LYS A 84 -2.92 -17.86 -6.15
C LYS A 84 -3.60 -17.44 -4.85
N GLU A 85 -4.41 -16.38 -4.89
CA GLU A 85 -5.18 -15.92 -3.74
C GLU A 85 -6.20 -16.97 -3.29
N LYS A 86 -6.91 -17.58 -4.24
CA LYS A 86 -7.89 -18.63 -3.94
C LYS A 86 -7.25 -19.86 -3.30
N GLU A 87 -6.11 -20.32 -3.82
CA GLU A 87 -5.35 -21.43 -3.22
C GLU A 87 -4.86 -21.09 -1.82
N PHE A 88 -4.41 -19.85 -1.59
CA PHE A 88 -3.99 -19.39 -0.28
C PHE A 88 -5.16 -19.40 0.72
N GLN A 89 -6.31 -18.83 0.34
CA GLN A 89 -7.51 -18.82 1.17
C GLN A 89 -8.00 -20.22 1.49
N GLU A 90 -8.04 -21.14 0.52
CA GLU A 90 -8.42 -22.53 0.75
C GLU A 90 -7.46 -23.27 1.69
N ARG A 91 -6.16 -22.98 1.64
CA ARG A 91 -5.17 -23.55 2.58
C ARG A 91 -5.37 -23.01 3.99
N VAL A 92 -5.62 -21.71 4.11
CA VAL A 92 -5.81 -20.99 5.37
C VAL A 92 -7.17 -21.29 6.01
N GLU A 93 -8.20 -21.65 5.23
CA GLU A 93 -9.50 -22.15 5.71
C GLU A 93 -9.44 -23.53 6.32
N LYS A 94 -8.51 -24.36 5.90
CA LYS A 94 -8.31 -25.71 6.44
C LYS A 94 -7.45 -25.72 7.69
N LEU A 95 -6.78 -24.61 8.02
CA LEU A 95 -5.90 -24.50 9.18
C LEU A 95 -6.67 -24.08 10.43
N ASP A 96 -6.24 -24.65 11.56
CA ASP A 96 -6.73 -24.25 12.88
C ASP A 96 -6.19 -22.86 13.29
N ASN A 97 -6.93 -22.18 14.16
CA ASN A 97 -6.62 -20.82 14.62
C ASN A 97 -5.24 -20.73 15.29
N VAL A 98 -4.87 -21.74 16.09
CA VAL A 98 -3.60 -21.76 16.81
C VAL A 98 -2.44 -21.91 15.83
N THR A 99 -2.54 -22.88 14.91
CA THR A 99 -1.51 -23.11 13.89
C THR A 99 -1.34 -21.91 12.95
N LEU A 100 -2.42 -21.19 12.67
CA LEU A 100 -2.37 -19.97 11.87
C LEU A 100 -1.61 -18.84 12.59
N HIS A 101 -1.81 -18.70 13.90
CA HIS A 101 -1.09 -17.73 14.73
C HIS A 101 0.39 -18.10 14.88
N GLU A 102 0.71 -19.39 15.04
CA GLU A 102 2.10 -19.87 15.07
C GLU A 102 2.85 -19.56 13.77
N LYS A 103 2.21 -19.74 12.61
CA LYS A 103 2.78 -19.36 11.32
C LYS A 103 3.01 -17.86 11.18
N LEU A 104 2.08 -17.04 11.69
CA LEU A 104 2.29 -15.59 11.73
C LEU A 104 3.51 -15.26 12.59
N LYS A 105 3.65 -15.92 13.75
CA LYS A 105 4.78 -15.70 14.67
C LYS A 105 6.14 -16.08 14.08
N GLU A 106 6.20 -17.07 13.20
CA GLU A 106 7.42 -17.46 12.49
C GLU A 106 7.91 -16.38 11.50
N ILE A 107 6.98 -15.64 10.89
CA ILE A 107 7.28 -14.61 9.88
C ILE A 107 7.40 -13.21 10.51
N ASP A 108 6.47 -12.86 11.39
CA ASP A 108 6.34 -11.55 12.03
C ASP A 108 5.93 -11.72 13.51
N PRO A 109 6.92 -11.85 14.42
CA PRO A 109 6.65 -12.02 15.85
C PRO A 109 6.00 -10.78 16.48
N ASP A 110 6.32 -9.59 16.00
CA ASP A 110 5.79 -8.33 16.54
C ASP A 110 4.28 -8.22 16.29
N MET A 111 3.83 -8.54 15.07
CA MET A 111 2.40 -8.58 14.76
C MET A 111 1.67 -9.74 15.44
N ALA A 112 2.33 -10.89 15.63
CA ALA A 112 1.75 -12.02 16.35
C ALA A 112 1.45 -11.70 17.82
N ASP A 113 2.28 -10.88 18.48
CA ASP A 113 2.05 -10.48 19.88
C ASP A 113 0.87 -9.51 20.02
N VAL A 114 0.59 -8.70 18.99
CA VAL A 114 -0.57 -7.77 18.96
C VAL A 114 -1.87 -8.50 18.58
N LEU A 115 -1.80 -9.53 17.74
CA LEU A 115 -2.97 -10.23 17.22
C LEU A 115 -3.31 -11.49 18.02
N HIS A 116 -4.49 -11.48 18.66
CA HIS A 116 -5.01 -12.67 19.33
C HIS A 116 -5.29 -13.83 18.33
N PRO A 117 -5.02 -15.11 18.66
CA PRO A 117 -5.22 -16.26 17.77
C PRO A 117 -6.62 -16.40 17.16
N ASN A 118 -7.66 -15.98 17.89
CA ASN A 118 -9.05 -15.99 17.40
C ASN A 118 -9.37 -14.86 16.41
N ASN A 119 -8.50 -13.86 16.23
CA ASN A 119 -8.67 -12.80 15.24
C ASN A 119 -8.24 -13.26 13.84
N ARG A 120 -8.77 -14.40 13.42
CA ARG A 120 -8.42 -15.09 12.18
C ARG A 120 -8.42 -14.16 10.97
N ARG A 121 -9.44 -13.31 10.81
CA ARG A 121 -9.48 -12.33 9.69
C ARG A 121 -8.28 -11.37 9.64
N LYS A 122 -7.76 -10.94 10.79
CA LYS A 122 -6.62 -10.01 10.84
C LYS A 122 -5.29 -10.73 10.59
N ILE A 123 -5.20 -12.01 10.96
CA ILE A 123 -4.00 -12.83 10.72
C ILE A 123 -3.87 -13.20 9.24
N ILE A 124 -4.98 -13.31 8.52
CA ILE A 124 -5.02 -13.69 7.10
C ILE A 124 -4.73 -12.52 6.15
N ARG A 125 -5.06 -11.30 6.58
CA ARG A 125 -5.01 -10.09 5.76
C ARG A 125 -3.62 -9.49 5.72
#